data_AF-A0A7J9EPF0-F1
#
_entry.id   AF-A0A7J9EPF0-F1
#
_cell.length_a   1.000
_cell.length_b   1.000
_cell.length_c   1.000
_cell.angle_alpha   90.00
_cell.angle_beta   90.00
_cell.angle_gamma   90.00
#
_symmetry.space_group_name_H-M   'P 1'
#
loop_
_entity.id
_entity.type
_entity.pdbx_description
1 polymer ?
#
loop_
_entity_poly.entity_id
_entity_poly.type
_entity_poly.pdbx_seq_one_letter_code
_entity_poly.pdbx_strand_id
1 'polypeptide(L)'
;MNIFRFAGDMTHLISILVLLLKIYATKSCSGISLKTQELYALVFLTRYLDLFTDFISVYNTIMKLVFIASSLAIVWCMRMHRVVRRSYDKDLDTFRHYFLILASLILALLVHEKFTFQEIFWAFSIYLEALAILPQLVLLQRSGNVDNLTGQYVFFLGAYRAFYILNWIYRYFTEQRFSRWIGERLRAVLLVLEKQCKTAATSLNRAKAFFFFSEATVSRHRMQFRY
;
A
#
# COMPACT_ATOMS: atom_id res chain seq x y z
N MET A 1 -12.48 15.94 7.97
CA MET A 1 -12.31 14.93 6.90
C MET A 1 -12.31 15.67 5.58
N ASN A 2 -11.30 15.44 4.73
CA ASN A 2 -11.14 16.20 3.47
C ASN A 2 -11.64 15.35 2.30
N ILE A 3 -12.14 15.99 1.23
CA ILE A 3 -12.71 15.29 0.07
C ILE A 3 -11.73 14.31 -0.58
N PHE A 4 -10.44 14.66 -0.65
CA PHE A 4 -9.39 13.78 -1.18
C PHE A 4 -9.19 12.51 -0.34
N ARG A 5 -9.33 12.62 0.99
CA ARG A 5 -9.21 11.46 1.87
C ARG A 5 -10.40 10.52 1.70
N PHE A 6 -11.61 11.08 1.63
CA PHE A 6 -12.81 10.29 1.37
C PHE A 6 -12.74 9.59 0.00
N ALA A 7 -12.34 10.30 -1.05
CA ALA A 7 -12.14 9.71 -2.38
C ALA A 7 -11.08 8.59 -2.37
N GLY A 8 -9.98 8.78 -1.63
CA GLY A 8 -8.97 7.75 -1.40
C GLY A 8 -9.55 6.51 -0.72
N ASP A 9 -10.31 6.69 0.37
CA ASP A 9 -10.92 5.58 1.10
C ASP A 9 -11.93 4.80 0.24
N MET A 10 -12.75 5.50 -0.56
CA MET A 10 -13.70 4.86 -1.47
C MET A 10 -13.01 4.13 -2.61
N THR A 11 -11.97 4.71 -3.22
CA THR A 11 -11.22 4.02 -4.29
C THR A 11 -10.46 2.80 -3.78
N HIS A 12 -9.96 2.84 -2.55
CA HIS A 12 -9.37 1.67 -1.91
C HIS A 12 -10.40 0.57 -1.68
N LEU A 13 -11.58 0.93 -1.17
CA LEU A 13 -12.68 -0.03 -1.00
C LEU A 13 -13.10 -0.65 -2.33
N ILE A 14 -13.21 0.14 -3.40
CA ILE A 14 -13.53 -0.35 -4.74
C ILE A 14 -12.46 -1.34 -5.22
N SER A 15 -11.16 -1.05 -5.01
CA SER A 15 -10.08 -1.97 -5.38
C SER A 15 -10.25 -3.35 -4.72
N ILE A 16 -10.57 -3.37 -3.42
CA ILE A 16 -10.81 -4.60 -2.66
C ILE A 16 -12.05 -5.34 -3.17
N LEU A 17 -13.14 -4.61 -3.44
CA LEU A 17 -14.37 -5.20 -3.99
C LEU A 17 -14.16 -5.81 -5.37
N VAL A 18 -13.40 -5.15 -6.26
CA VAL A 18 -13.05 -5.68 -7.58
C VAL A 18 -12.24 -6.97 -7.44
N LEU A 19 -11.29 -7.02 -6.51
CA LEU A 19 -10.50 -8.23 -6.28
C LEU A 19 -11.34 -9.38 -5.72
N LEU A 20 -12.23 -9.10 -4.75
CA LEU A 20 -13.17 -10.09 -4.23
C LEU A 20 -14.13 -10.58 -5.32
N LEU A 21 -14.67 -9.68 -6.14
CA LEU A 21 -15.54 -10.01 -7.26
C LEU A 21 -14.81 -10.91 -8.27
N LYS A 22 -13.55 -10.60 -8.60
CA LYS A 22 -12.72 -11.46 -9.45
C LYS A 22 -12.65 -12.87 -8.87
N ILE A 23 -12.20 -13.01 -7.61
CA ILE A 23 -12.02 -14.32 -6.97
C ILE A 23 -13.36 -15.07 -6.90
N TYR A 24 -14.46 -14.38 -6.62
CA TYR A 24 -15.77 -15.00 -6.51
C TYR A 24 -16.36 -15.43 -7.85
N ALA A 25 -16.27 -14.59 -8.88
CA ALA A 25 -16.87 -14.80 -10.20
C ALA A 25 -16.06 -15.80 -11.06
N THR A 26 -14.72 -15.67 -11.07
CA THR A 26 -13.87 -16.55 -11.89
C THR A 26 -13.41 -17.79 -11.15
N LYS A 27 -13.59 -17.84 -9.83
CA LYS A 27 -13.06 -18.89 -8.93
C LYS A 27 -11.54 -19.09 -9.09
N SER A 28 -10.83 -18.07 -9.57
CA SER A 28 -9.41 -18.10 -9.88
C SER A 28 -8.69 -16.91 -9.25
N CYS A 29 -7.45 -17.15 -8.81
CA CYS A 29 -6.51 -16.14 -8.34
C CYS A 29 -5.25 -16.04 -9.21
N SER A 30 -5.27 -16.59 -10.43
CA SER A 30 -4.17 -16.42 -11.37
C SER A 30 -3.90 -14.92 -11.61
N GLY A 31 -2.64 -14.53 -11.67
CA GLY A 31 -2.23 -13.13 -11.78
C GLY A 31 -2.31 -12.31 -10.48
N ILE A 32 -2.66 -12.90 -9.32
CA ILE A 32 -2.67 -12.23 -8.01
C ILE A 32 -1.58 -12.82 -7.10
N SER A 33 -0.72 -11.96 -6.56
CA SER A 33 0.32 -12.34 -5.58
C SER A 33 -0.30 -12.53 -4.20
N LEU A 34 -0.16 -13.74 -3.66
CA LEU A 34 -0.54 -14.04 -2.28
C LEU A 34 0.32 -13.22 -1.31
N LYS A 35 1.60 -13.00 -1.65
CA LYS A 35 2.53 -12.23 -0.81
C LYS A 35 2.08 -10.80 -0.62
N THR A 36 1.61 -10.13 -1.67
CA THR A 36 1.04 -8.79 -1.55
C THR A 36 -0.19 -8.77 -0.65
N GLN A 37 -1.09 -9.75 -0.76
CA GLN A 37 -2.28 -9.81 0.10
C GLN A 37 -1.93 -10.04 1.57
N GLU A 38 -0.94 -10.89 1.85
CA GLU A 38 -0.41 -11.11 3.21
C GLU A 38 0.20 -9.83 3.81
N LEU A 39 0.96 -9.07 3.00
CA LEU A 39 1.53 -7.79 3.44
C LEU A 39 0.43 -6.75 3.72
N TYR A 40 -0.58 -6.64 2.86
CA TYR A 40 -1.70 -5.72 3.09
C TYR A 40 -2.53 -6.11 4.32
N ALA A 41 -2.76 -7.41 4.56
CA ALA A 41 -3.41 -7.87 5.79
C ALA A 41 -2.59 -7.45 7.03
N LEU A 42 -1.26 -7.63 7.00
CA LEU A 42 -0.38 -7.20 8.09
C LEU A 42 -0.41 -5.67 8.29
N VAL A 43 -0.43 -4.89 7.21
CA VAL A 43 -0.59 -3.43 7.26
C VAL A 43 -1.87 -3.04 8.00
N PHE A 44 -3.02 -3.60 7.65
CA PHE A 44 -4.29 -3.22 8.30
C PHE A 44 -4.36 -3.68 9.76
N LEU A 45 -3.85 -4.88 10.07
CA LEU A 45 -3.80 -5.37 11.45
C LEU A 45 -2.95 -4.47 12.34
N THR A 46 -1.79 -4.03 11.86
CA THR A 46 -0.85 -3.18 12.62
C THR A 46 -1.28 -1.72 12.67
N ARG A 47 -1.95 -1.22 11.62
CA ARG A 47 -2.45 0.16 11.55
C ARG A 47 -3.63 0.41 12.47
N TYR A 48 -4.54 -0.55 12.56
CA TYR A 48 -5.82 -0.40 13.24
C TYR A 48 -5.85 -1.05 14.63
N LEU A 49 -4.69 -1.19 15.28
CA LEU A 49 -4.59 -1.60 16.68
C LEU A 49 -5.34 -0.64 17.61
N ASP A 50 -5.51 0.60 17.18
CA ASP A 50 -6.26 1.66 17.86
C ASP A 50 -7.79 1.42 17.88
N LEU A 51 -8.29 0.41 17.17
CA LEU A 51 -9.72 0.07 17.12
C LEU A 51 -10.31 -0.24 18.51
N PHE A 52 -9.49 -0.76 19.42
CA PHE A 52 -9.92 -1.11 20.78
C PHE A 52 -9.71 0.01 21.80
N THR A 53 -8.95 1.05 21.45
CA THR A 53 -8.57 2.13 22.39
C THR A 53 -9.33 3.42 22.10
N ASP A 54 -9.52 3.77 20.82
CA ASP A 54 -9.95 5.09 20.40
C ASP A 54 -11.21 5.03 19.54
N PHE A 55 -12.32 5.51 20.08
CA PHE A 55 -13.55 5.70 19.31
C PHE A 55 -13.63 7.12 18.75
N ILE A 56 -13.40 7.27 17.45
CA ILE A 56 -13.49 8.56 16.75
C ILE A 56 -14.89 8.76 16.17
N SER A 57 -15.36 7.79 15.37
CA SER A 57 -16.67 7.82 14.73
C SER A 57 -17.11 6.44 14.27
N VAL A 58 -18.42 6.28 14.08
CA VAL A 58 -19.02 5.04 13.55
C VAL A 58 -18.46 4.72 12.16
N TYR A 59 -18.37 5.70 11.28
CA TYR A 59 -17.79 5.53 9.94
C TYR A 59 -16.36 5.00 9.98
N ASN A 60 -15.51 5.59 10.83
CA ASN A 60 -14.10 5.17 10.94
C ASN A 60 -13.98 3.72 11.43
N THR A 61 -14.75 3.37 12.46
CA THR A 61 -14.79 2.03 13.05
C THR A 61 -15.25 0.99 12.03
N ILE A 62 -16.35 1.25 11.32
CA ILE A 62 -16.89 0.35 10.29
C ILE A 62 -15.88 0.17 9.16
N MET A 63 -15.28 1.26 8.65
CA MET A 63 -14.30 1.18 7.57
C MET A 63 -13.08 0.35 7.97
N LYS A 64 -12.54 0.54 9.19
CA LYS A 64 -11.44 -0.27 9.73
C LYS A 64 -11.79 -1.75 9.76
N LEU A 65 -12.97 -2.09 10.29
CA LEU A 65 -13.47 -3.47 10.34
C LEU A 65 -13.60 -4.07 8.95
N VAL A 66 -14.16 -3.33 7.99
CA VAL A 66 -14.30 -3.79 6.59
C VAL A 66 -12.93 -4.06 5.96
N PHE A 67 -11.93 -3.18 6.15
CA PHE A 67 -10.59 -3.38 5.61
C PHE A 67 -9.89 -4.61 6.21
N ILE A 68 -9.99 -4.82 7.53
CA ILE A 68 -9.41 -6.00 8.19
C ILE A 68 -10.12 -7.28 7.73
N ALA A 69 -11.45 -7.30 7.79
CA ALA A 69 -12.24 -8.48 7.44
C ALA A 69 -12.05 -8.88 5.97
N SER A 70 -12.07 -7.91 5.06
CA SER A 70 -11.89 -8.17 3.62
C SER A 70 -10.48 -8.65 3.27
N SER A 71 -9.43 -8.04 3.84
CA SER A 71 -8.04 -8.47 3.60
C SER A 71 -7.78 -9.89 4.13
N LEU A 72 -8.25 -10.20 5.34
CA LEU A 72 -8.19 -11.56 5.88
C LEU A 72 -9.01 -12.55 5.05
N ALA A 73 -10.20 -12.15 4.58
CA ALA A 73 -11.04 -12.99 3.72
C ALA A 73 -10.36 -13.30 2.38
N ILE A 74 -9.66 -12.35 1.76
CA ILE A 74 -8.91 -12.57 0.52
C ILE A 74 -7.78 -13.59 0.76
N VAL A 75 -6.97 -13.39 1.81
CA VAL A 75 -5.88 -14.31 2.16
C VAL A 75 -6.43 -15.70 2.47
N TRP A 76 -7.53 -15.78 3.21
CA TRP A 76 -8.22 -17.04 3.51
C TRP A 76 -8.72 -17.74 2.25
N CYS A 77 -9.40 -17.02 1.36
CA CYS A 77 -9.85 -17.54 0.07
C CYS A 77 -8.69 -18.09 -0.76
N MET A 78 -7.56 -17.39 -0.83
CA MET A 78 -6.41 -17.86 -1.60
C MET A 78 -5.71 -19.08 -0.97
N ARG A 79 -5.65 -19.18 0.36
CA ARG A 79 -4.97 -20.29 1.07
C ARG A 79 -5.83 -21.53 1.28
N MET A 80 -7.12 -21.35 1.61
CA MET A 80 -7.99 -22.43 2.06
C MET A 80 -8.97 -22.91 0.99
N HIS A 81 -9.43 -22.02 0.11
CA HIS A 81 -10.43 -22.42 -0.90
C HIS A 81 -9.78 -23.31 -1.98
N ARG A 82 -10.19 -24.58 -2.02
CA ARG A 82 -9.54 -25.64 -2.82
C ARG A 82 -9.41 -25.30 -4.30
N VAL A 83 -10.44 -24.66 -4.89
CA VAL A 83 -10.45 -24.28 -6.31
C VAL A 83 -9.49 -23.11 -6.58
N VAL A 84 -9.53 -22.09 -5.73
CA VAL A 84 -8.75 -20.85 -5.91
C VAL A 84 -7.28 -21.14 -5.69
N ARG A 85 -6.93 -21.91 -4.64
CA ARG A 85 -5.56 -22.33 -4.35
C ARG A 85 -4.88 -23.07 -5.51
N ARG A 86 -5.63 -23.82 -6.32
CA ARG A 86 -5.08 -24.55 -7.48
C ARG A 86 -4.66 -23.62 -8.62
N SER A 87 -5.33 -22.47 -8.75
CA SER A 87 -5.01 -21.44 -9.75
C SER A 87 -3.89 -20.49 -9.33
N TYR A 88 -3.28 -20.70 -8.16
CA TYR A 88 -2.19 -19.85 -7.67
C TYR A 88 -0.83 -20.33 -8.18
N ASP A 89 -0.21 -19.50 -9.02
CA ASP A 89 1.09 -19.78 -9.64
C ASP A 89 2.26 -19.42 -8.71
N LYS A 90 2.65 -20.38 -7.87
CA LYS A 90 3.77 -20.24 -6.91
C LYS A 90 5.11 -19.93 -7.57
N ASP A 91 5.33 -20.47 -8.76
CA ASP A 91 6.61 -20.33 -9.48
C ASP A 91 6.81 -18.91 -10.02
N LEU A 92 5.73 -18.16 -10.22
CA LEU A 92 5.80 -16.74 -10.60
C LEU A 92 6.00 -15.83 -9.38
N ASP A 93 5.40 -16.18 -8.24
CA ASP A 93 5.39 -15.40 -6.99
C ASP A 93 6.60 -15.67 -6.07
N THR A 94 7.82 -15.66 -6.62
CA THR A 94 9.06 -15.99 -5.87
C THR A 94 9.61 -14.84 -5.02
N PHE A 95 8.83 -13.78 -4.79
CA PHE A 95 9.32 -12.57 -4.14
C PHE A 95 9.54 -12.79 -2.63
N ARG A 96 10.73 -12.45 -2.14
CA ARG A 96 11.13 -12.62 -0.73
C ARG A 96 10.60 -11.47 0.13
N HIS A 97 9.28 -11.45 0.34
CA HIS A 97 8.56 -10.41 1.09
C HIS A 97 9.02 -10.20 2.55
N TYR A 98 9.68 -11.17 3.18
CA TYR A 98 10.26 -11.02 4.52
C TYR A 98 11.28 -9.87 4.62
N PHE A 99 12.03 -9.60 3.55
CA PHE A 99 12.96 -8.46 3.53
C PHE A 99 12.22 -7.12 3.60
N LEU A 100 11.01 -7.03 3.03
CA LEU A 100 10.19 -5.82 3.12
C LEU A 100 9.71 -5.61 4.55
N ILE A 101 9.21 -6.67 5.20
CA ILE A 101 8.76 -6.62 6.60
C ILE A 101 9.92 -6.16 7.50
N LEU A 102 11.09 -6.79 7.35
CA LEU A 102 12.25 -6.44 8.17
C LEU A 102 12.73 -5.00 7.92
N ALA A 103 12.82 -4.58 6.65
CA ALA A 103 13.24 -3.21 6.30
C ALA A 103 12.26 -2.16 6.85
N SER A 104 10.95 -2.40 6.72
CA SER A 104 9.91 -1.51 7.26
C SER A 104 9.94 -1.46 8.79
N LEU A 105 10.24 -2.56 9.46
CA LEU A 105 10.34 -2.61 10.93
C LEU A 105 11.56 -1.84 11.43
N ILE A 106 12.72 -2.04 10.81
CA ILE A 106 13.94 -1.28 11.14
C ILE A 106 13.68 0.22 10.93
N LEU A 107 13.06 0.60 9.81
CA LEU A 107 12.75 2.00 9.54
C LEU A 107 11.76 2.60 10.54
N ALA A 108 10.74 1.85 10.97
CA ALA A 108 9.80 2.27 11.99
C ALA A 108 10.47 2.48 13.36
N LEU A 109 11.44 1.64 13.72
CA LEU A 109 12.20 1.80 14.96
C LEU A 109 13.14 3.01 14.91
N LEU A 110 13.71 3.33 13.75
CA LEU A 110 14.63 4.47 13.59
C LEU A 110 13.89 5.80 13.42
N VAL A 111 12.73 5.81 12.74
CA VAL A 111 11.99 7.02 12.36
C VAL A 111 10.55 6.90 12.89
N HIS A 112 10.40 7.18 14.17
CA HIS A 112 9.10 7.26 14.86
C HIS A 112 8.95 8.63 15.53
N GLU A 113 7.71 9.05 15.81
CA GLU A 113 7.46 10.30 16.53
C GLU A 113 7.56 10.15 18.04
N LYS A 114 7.00 9.05 18.56
CA LYS A 114 6.98 8.71 19.97
C LYS A 114 7.34 7.26 20.11
N PHE A 115 8.18 6.94 21.10
CA PHE A 115 8.58 5.57 21.37
C PHE A 115 7.48 4.83 22.17
N THR A 116 6.30 4.72 21.56
CA THR A 116 5.17 3.94 22.08
C THR A 116 4.86 2.80 21.12
N PHE A 117 4.35 1.69 21.67
CA PHE A 117 4.01 0.51 20.88
C PHE A 117 3.07 0.88 19.72
N GLN A 118 1.99 1.59 19.99
CA GLN A 118 1.00 1.99 18.98
C GLN A 118 1.61 2.87 17.87
N GLU A 119 2.48 3.83 18.22
CA GLU A 119 3.09 4.72 17.22
C GLU A 119 4.11 3.99 16.33
N ILE A 120 4.88 3.05 16.91
CA ILE A 120 5.84 2.23 16.15
C ILE A 120 5.11 1.34 15.16
N PHE A 121 4.05 0.65 15.59
CA PHE A 121 3.25 -0.20 14.70
C PHE A 121 2.50 0.61 13.64
N TRP A 122 2.03 1.80 14.00
CA TRP A 122 1.44 2.74 13.05
C TRP A 122 2.47 3.16 11.99
N ALA A 123 3.68 3.57 12.38
CA ALA A 123 4.75 3.96 11.47
C ALA A 123 5.21 2.79 10.59
N PHE A 124 5.37 1.60 11.18
CA PHE A 124 5.62 0.34 10.46
C PHE A 124 4.58 0.10 9.37
N SER A 125 3.30 0.26 9.69
CA SER A 125 2.22 0.05 8.71
C SER A 125 2.32 1.00 7.52
N ILE A 126 2.78 2.24 7.71
CA ILE A 126 2.94 3.22 6.62
C ILE A 126 4.09 2.79 5.69
N TYR A 127 5.23 2.43 6.27
CA TYR A 127 6.39 2.00 5.49
C TYR A 127 6.15 0.66 4.78
N LEU A 128 5.47 -0.28 5.44
CA LEU A 128 5.14 -1.57 4.85
C LEU A 128 4.12 -1.41 3.72
N GLU A 129 3.10 -0.55 3.89
CA GLU A 129 2.12 -0.31 2.83
C GLU A 129 2.79 0.19 1.56
N ALA A 130 3.71 1.16 1.66
CA ALA A 130 4.43 1.68 0.50
C ALA A 130 5.09 0.56 -0.34
N LEU A 131 5.61 -0.48 0.33
CA LEU A 131 6.32 -1.60 -0.28
C LEU A 131 5.44 -2.81 -0.60
N ALA A 132 4.24 -2.91 -0.02
CA ALA A 132 3.38 -4.09 -0.11
C ALA A 132 2.98 -4.49 -1.54
N ILE A 133 2.98 -3.52 -2.46
CA ILE A 133 2.60 -3.73 -3.86
C ILE A 133 3.71 -4.35 -4.73
N LEU A 134 4.96 -4.36 -4.26
CA LEU A 134 6.11 -4.82 -5.05
C LEU A 134 5.99 -6.27 -5.54
N PRO A 135 5.60 -7.27 -4.71
CA PRO A 135 5.43 -8.65 -5.19
C PRO A 135 4.44 -8.77 -6.34
N GLN A 136 3.28 -8.10 -6.24
CA GLN A 136 2.26 -8.07 -7.29
C GLN A 136 2.79 -7.47 -8.60
N LEU A 137 3.54 -6.37 -8.55
CA LEU A 137 4.11 -5.76 -9.75
C LEU A 137 5.12 -6.70 -10.43
N VAL A 138 5.98 -7.37 -9.64
CA VAL A 138 6.95 -8.35 -10.16
C VAL A 138 6.22 -9.55 -10.78
N LEU A 139 5.13 -10.01 -10.16
CA LEU A 139 4.32 -11.11 -10.68
C LEU A 139 3.70 -10.76 -12.03
N LEU A 140 3.09 -9.58 -12.17
CA LEU A 140 2.47 -9.15 -13.44
C LEU A 140 3.48 -9.02 -14.57
N GLN A 141 4.73 -8.69 -14.24
CA GLN A 141 5.82 -8.61 -15.22
C GLN A 141 6.23 -9.97 -15.76
N ARG A 142 6.22 -10.98 -14.88
CA ARG A 142 6.60 -12.35 -15.23
C ARG A 142 5.48 -13.10 -15.91
N SER A 143 4.23 -12.87 -15.48
CA SER A 143 3.04 -13.49 -16.05
C SER A 143 2.85 -13.14 -17.52
N GLY A 144 3.19 -11.91 -17.94
CA GLY A 144 3.05 -11.44 -19.32
C GLY A 144 1.60 -11.23 -19.78
N ASN A 145 0.64 -11.95 -19.18
CA ASN A 145 -0.79 -11.77 -19.36
C ASN A 145 -1.42 -11.14 -18.09
N VAL A 146 -2.23 -10.12 -18.28
CA VAL A 146 -2.94 -9.41 -17.21
C VAL A 146 -4.41 -9.38 -17.56
N ASP A 147 -5.23 -10.13 -16.81
CA ASP A 147 -6.68 -10.07 -16.96
C ASP A 147 -7.20 -8.65 -16.70
N ASN A 148 -8.27 -8.26 -17.41
CA ASN A 148 -8.86 -6.92 -17.26
C ASN A 148 -9.23 -6.59 -15.81
N LEU A 149 -9.82 -7.55 -15.08
CA LEU A 149 -10.16 -7.38 -13.66
C LEU A 149 -8.92 -7.17 -12.77
N THR A 150 -7.82 -7.84 -13.08
CA THR A 150 -6.54 -7.65 -12.36
C THR A 150 -5.98 -6.26 -12.63
N GLY A 151 -6.06 -5.81 -13.89
CA GLY A 151 -5.67 -4.45 -14.29
C GLY A 151 -6.49 -3.38 -13.56
N GLN A 152 -7.81 -3.55 -13.49
CA GLN A 152 -8.71 -2.64 -12.76
C GLN A 152 -8.41 -2.61 -11.26
N TYR A 153 -8.20 -3.78 -10.63
CA TYR A 153 -7.79 -3.88 -9.22
C TYR A 153 -6.53 -3.03 -8.96
N VAL A 154 -5.47 -3.24 -9.75
CA VAL A 154 -4.19 -2.52 -9.60
C VAL A 154 -4.36 -1.02 -9.90
N PHE A 155 -5.20 -0.67 -10.86
CA PHE A 155 -5.49 0.72 -11.19
C PHE A 155 -6.15 1.46 -10.02
N PHE A 156 -7.21 0.89 -9.43
CA PHE A 156 -7.86 1.49 -8.26
C PHE A 156 -6.92 1.51 -7.04
N LEU A 157 -6.05 0.51 -6.93
CA LEU A 157 -5.01 0.47 -5.91
C LEU A 157 -3.95 1.58 -6.12
N GLY A 158 -3.62 1.94 -7.35
CA GLY A 158 -2.79 3.10 -7.65
C GLY A 158 -3.53 4.43 -7.37
N ALA A 159 -4.81 4.48 -7.74
CA ALA A 159 -5.64 5.68 -7.62
C ALA A 159 -5.84 6.11 -6.16
N TYR A 160 -6.08 5.17 -5.21
CA TYR A 160 -6.22 5.56 -3.81
C TYR A 160 -4.94 6.21 -3.28
N ARG A 161 -3.76 5.69 -3.64
CA ARG A 161 -2.47 6.28 -3.25
C ARG A 161 -2.32 7.68 -3.80
N ALA A 162 -2.69 7.88 -5.08
CA ALA A 162 -2.66 9.21 -5.70
C ALA A 162 -3.57 10.20 -4.96
N PHE A 163 -4.79 9.79 -4.59
CA PHE A 163 -5.69 10.63 -3.79
C PHE A 163 -5.15 10.94 -2.38
N TYR A 164 -4.46 9.98 -1.75
CA TYR A 164 -3.79 10.20 -0.47
C TYR A 164 -2.60 11.17 -0.59
N ILE A 165 -1.84 11.11 -1.67
CA ILE A 165 -0.78 12.09 -1.96
C ILE A 165 -1.39 13.48 -2.17
N LEU A 166 -2.47 13.60 -2.95
CA LEU A 166 -3.19 14.87 -3.12
C LEU A 166 -3.73 15.38 -1.77
N ASN A 167 -4.21 14.50 -0.90
CA ASN A 167 -4.60 14.86 0.45
C ASN A 167 -3.42 15.45 1.25
N TRP A 168 -2.24 14.84 1.16
CA TRP A 168 -1.04 15.36 1.83
C TRP A 168 -0.62 16.71 1.29
N ILE A 169 -0.63 16.90 -0.04
CA ILE A 169 -0.34 18.18 -0.69
C ILE A 169 -1.31 19.25 -0.19
N TYR A 170 -2.61 18.95 -0.20
CA TYR A 170 -3.64 19.86 0.29
C TYR A 170 -3.42 20.25 1.76
N ARG A 171 -3.13 19.27 2.63
CA ARG A 171 -2.87 19.51 4.06
C ARG A 171 -1.56 20.26 4.29
N TYR A 172 -0.54 20.05 3.47
CA TYR A 172 0.72 20.79 3.54
C TYR A 172 0.52 22.29 3.29
N PHE A 173 -0.40 22.66 2.39
CA PHE A 173 -0.71 24.06 2.11
C PHE A 173 -1.67 24.70 3.12
N THR A 174 -2.53 23.91 3.77
CA THR A 174 -3.60 24.41 4.65
C THR A 174 -3.25 24.34 6.14
N GLU A 175 -2.42 23.39 6.57
CA GLU A 175 -2.10 23.14 7.98
C GLU A 175 -0.59 23.35 8.27
N GLN A 176 -0.21 24.47 8.90
CA GLN A 176 1.22 24.78 9.15
C GLN A 176 1.97 23.77 10.03
N ARG A 177 1.28 23.11 10.98
CA ARG A 177 1.88 22.09 11.87
C ARG A 177 2.14 20.76 11.15
N PHE A 178 1.41 20.50 10.06
CA PHE A 178 1.54 19.27 9.26
C PHE A 178 2.79 19.28 8.37
N SER A 179 3.26 20.46 7.96
CA SER A 179 4.42 20.61 7.07
C SER A 179 5.73 20.12 7.69
N ARG A 180 5.95 20.34 9.00
CA ARG A 180 7.15 19.87 9.70
C ARG A 180 7.13 18.36 9.92
N TRP A 181 5.96 17.81 10.23
CA TRP A 181 5.71 16.39 10.40
C TRP A 181 5.94 15.57 9.13
N ILE A 182 5.49 16.09 7.99
CA ILE A 182 5.62 15.38 6.72
C ILE A 182 7.05 15.39 6.18
N GLY A 183 7.83 16.44 6.44
CA GLY A 183 9.18 16.57 5.89
C GLY A 183 10.09 15.39 6.27
N GLU A 184 10.07 14.96 7.53
CA GLU A 184 10.94 13.88 8.04
C GLU A 184 10.50 12.50 7.53
N ARG A 185 9.18 12.23 7.56
CA ARG A 185 8.60 10.95 7.12
C ARG A 185 8.61 10.80 5.61
N LEU A 186 8.24 11.86 4.88
CA LEU A 186 8.25 11.87 3.42
C LEU A 186 9.67 11.69 2.90
N ARG A 187 10.69 12.26 3.55
CA ARG A 187 12.10 12.04 3.18
C ARG A 187 12.53 10.59 3.39
N ALA A 188 12.13 9.95 4.49
CA ALA A 188 12.40 8.53 4.72
C ALA A 188 11.71 7.64 3.68
N VAL A 189 10.42 7.89 3.39
CA VAL A 189 9.67 7.19 2.34
C VAL A 189 10.28 7.44 0.97
N LEU A 190 10.65 8.69 0.65
CA LEU A 190 11.28 9.03 -0.63
C LEU A 190 12.65 8.35 -0.79
N LEU A 191 13.46 8.27 0.25
CA LEU A 191 14.75 7.60 0.20
C LEU A 191 14.58 6.09 -0.05
N VAL A 192 13.57 5.48 0.56
CA VAL A 192 13.20 4.09 0.29
C VAL A 192 12.72 3.97 -1.16
N LEU A 193 11.76 4.79 -1.59
CA LEU A 193 11.23 4.77 -2.97
C LEU A 193 12.31 5.09 -4.01
N GLU A 194 13.28 5.96 -3.73
CA GLU A 194 14.40 6.29 -4.62
C GLU A 194 15.39 5.12 -4.71
N LYS A 195 15.70 4.44 -3.60
CA LYS A 195 16.50 3.20 -3.62
C LYS A 195 15.77 2.07 -4.35
N GLN A 196 14.46 1.95 -4.16
CA GLN A 196 13.63 0.99 -4.89
C GLN A 196 13.54 1.32 -6.38
N CYS A 197 13.39 2.59 -6.75
CA CYS A 197 13.37 3.06 -8.13
C CYS A 197 14.72 2.83 -8.81
N LYS A 198 15.85 3.02 -8.12
CA LYS A 198 17.18 2.68 -8.66
C LYS A 198 17.35 1.16 -8.85
N THR A 199 16.84 0.36 -7.92
CA THR A 199 16.89 -1.11 -8.02
C THR A 199 15.97 -1.63 -9.13
N ALA A 200 14.77 -1.05 -9.28
CA ALA A 200 13.79 -1.40 -10.30
C ALA A 200 14.14 -0.83 -11.69
N ALA A 201 14.69 0.37 -11.80
CA ALA A 201 15.12 0.97 -13.07
C ALA A 201 16.29 0.21 -13.72
N THR A 202 17.07 -0.52 -12.91
CA THR A 202 18.12 -1.43 -13.43
C THR A 202 17.51 -2.73 -14.01
N SER A 203 16.26 -3.07 -13.66
CA SER A 203 15.61 -4.32 -14.07
C SER A 203 14.33 -4.13 -14.91
N LEU A 204 13.92 -2.90 -15.23
CA LEU A 204 12.55 -2.64 -15.67
C LEU A 204 12.38 -1.43 -16.61
N ASN A 205 11.76 -1.67 -17.77
CA ASN A 205 11.51 -0.67 -18.82
C ASN A 205 10.82 0.61 -18.31
N ARG A 206 11.27 1.75 -18.87
CA ARG A 206 11.00 3.16 -18.53
C ARG A 206 9.54 3.55 -18.24
N ALA A 207 8.54 2.84 -18.76
CA ALA A 207 7.12 3.14 -18.50
C ALA A 207 6.69 2.84 -17.04
N LYS A 208 7.30 1.85 -16.40
CA LYS A 208 7.02 1.49 -14.99
C LYS A 208 7.73 2.42 -14.01
N ALA A 209 8.85 3.00 -14.45
CA ALA A 209 9.51 4.07 -13.72
C ALA A 209 8.58 5.28 -13.59
N PHE A 210 7.71 5.61 -14.56
CA PHE A 210 6.83 6.79 -14.49
C PHE A 210 5.82 6.77 -13.33
N PHE A 211 5.26 5.60 -12.98
CA PHE A 211 4.38 5.47 -11.81
C PHE A 211 5.15 5.69 -10.49
N PHE A 212 6.38 5.18 -10.41
CA PHE A 212 7.31 5.43 -9.31
C PHE A 212 7.90 6.85 -9.32
N PHE A 213 8.07 7.47 -10.49
CA PHE A 213 8.63 8.81 -10.70
C PHE A 213 7.60 9.86 -10.29
N SER A 214 6.31 9.60 -10.50
CA SER A 214 5.23 10.43 -9.95
C SER A 214 5.28 10.51 -8.42
N GLU A 215 5.59 9.40 -7.73
CA GLU A 215 5.80 9.39 -6.26
C GLU A 215 7.12 10.05 -5.83
N ALA A 216 8.18 9.99 -6.65
CA ALA A 216 9.51 10.54 -6.30
C ALA A 216 9.74 12.00 -6.72
N THR A 217 9.05 12.51 -7.75
CA THR A 217 9.38 13.80 -8.39
C THR A 217 8.69 15.00 -7.74
N VAL A 218 7.63 14.77 -6.96
CA VAL A 218 6.93 15.85 -6.26
C VAL A 218 7.72 16.41 -5.06
N SER A 219 8.82 15.77 -4.65
CA SER A 219 9.68 16.27 -3.56
C SER A 219 11.06 16.75 -4.00
N ARG A 220 11.47 16.52 -5.26
CA ARG A 220 12.76 17.04 -5.77
C ARG A 220 12.73 18.51 -6.22
N HIS A 221 11.55 19.13 -6.29
CA HIS A 221 11.40 20.55 -6.66
C HIS A 221 10.66 21.33 -5.58
N ARG A 222 11.25 21.38 -4.37
CA ARG A 222 11.05 22.48 -3.41
C ARG A 222 12.10 22.46 -2.28
N MET A 223 13.34 22.16 -2.65
CA MET A 223 14.50 22.28 -1.76
C MET A 223 15.40 23.45 -2.17
N GLN A 224 14.80 24.55 -2.64
CA GLN A 224 15.41 25.87 -2.73
C GLN A 224 14.31 26.90 -2.48
N PHE A 225 14.67 27.99 -1.81
CA PHE A 225 13.86 29.10 -1.34
C PHE A 225 13.17 28.91 0.02
N ARG A 226 13.94 29.22 1.07
CA ARG A 226 13.59 30.29 2.02
C ARG A 226 14.87 30.93 2.59
N TYR A 227 15.18 32.14 2.11
CA TYR A 227 14.94 33.31 2.96
C TYR A 227 13.45 33.64 2.84
#